data_AF-A0A914GAL6-F1
#
_entry.id   AF-A0A914GAL6-F1
#
_cell.length_a   1.000
_cell.length_b   1.000
_cell.length_c   1.000
_cell.angle_alpha   90.00
_cell.angle_beta   90.00
_cell.angle_gamma   90.00
#
_symmetry.space_group_name_H-M   'P 1'
#
loop_
_entity.id
_entity.type
_entity.pdbx_description
1 polymer ?
#
loop_
_entity_poly.entity_id
_entity_poly.type
_entity_poly.pdbx_seq_one_letter_code
_entity_poly.pdbx_strand_id
1 'polypeptide(L)'
;MMLRNIVGHAVYQLIVLFVIIFAGERIFDIPCDRFAPLYAPAGQHFTIVFNAFVMMTLFNELNARKIHGERNIFKGLFSNPIFYCIWIITFMLQVVIVQWGGEWFSTAPLKWYHWFACLGFGLG
;
A
#
# COMPACT_ATOMS: atom_id res chain seq x y z
N MET A 1 -20.39 8.50 -13.12
CA MET A 1 -19.36 7.48 -13.44
C MET A 1 -18.11 7.63 -12.58
N MET A 2 -17.49 8.81 -12.44
CA MET A 2 -16.28 9.01 -11.62
C MET A 2 -16.47 8.72 -10.12
N LEU A 3 -17.60 9.13 -9.54
CA LEU A 3 -17.91 8.89 -8.12
C LEU A 3 -17.93 7.39 -7.76
N ARG A 4 -18.41 6.53 -8.65
CA ARG A 4 -18.49 5.08 -8.40
C ARG A 4 -17.10 4.46 -8.24
N ASN A 5 -16.11 4.92 -9.01
CA ASN A 5 -14.74 4.44 -8.90
C ASN A 5 -14.06 4.97 -7.64
N ILE A 6 -14.29 6.24 -7.29
CA ILE A 6 -13.75 6.86 -6.07
C ILE A 6 -14.31 6.15 -4.82
N VAL A 7 -15.62 5.99 -4.74
CA VAL A 7 -16.28 5.32 -3.62
C VAL A 7 -15.89 3.85 -3.56
N GLY A 8 -15.82 3.15 -4.70
CA GLY A 8 -15.40 1.75 -4.77
C GLY A 8 -13.99 1.53 -4.22
N HIS A 9 -13.03 2.35 -4.66
CA HIS A 9 -11.65 2.27 -4.16
C HIS A 9 -11.55 2.63 -2.68
N ALA A 10 -12.24 3.69 -2.23
CA ALA A 10 -12.25 4.08 -0.82
C ALA A 10 -12.83 2.99 0.10
N VAL A 11 -13.93 2.35 -0.32
CA VAL A 11 -14.55 1.26 0.43
C VAL A 11 -13.64 0.03 0.45
N TYR A 12 -13.05 -0.34 -0.68
CA TYR A 12 -12.08 -1.45 -0.75
C TYR A 12 -10.90 -1.22 0.19
N GLN A 13 -10.28 -0.05 0.10
CA GLN A 13 -9.14 0.31 0.93
C GLN A 13 -9.50 0.27 2.42
N LEU A 14 -10.66 0.80 2.80
CA LEU A 14 -11.12 0.77 4.18
C LEU A 14 -11.33 -0.65 4.69
N ILE A 15 -11.95 -1.53 3.89
CA ILE A 15 -12.15 -2.94 4.25
C ILE A 15 -10.80 -3.64 4.44
N VAL A 16 -9.87 -3.50 3.49
CA VAL A 16 -8.55 -4.15 3.56
C VAL A 16 -7.79 -3.67 4.79
N LEU A 17 -7.75 -2.36 5.04
CA LEU A 17 -7.04 -1.82 6.21
C LEU A 17 -7.66 -2.30 7.52
N PHE A 18 -8.99 -2.37 7.61
CA PHE A 18 -9.63 -2.92 8.80
C PHE A 18 -9.31 -4.40 8.99
N VAL A 19 -9.28 -5.19 7.92
CA VAL A 19 -8.87 -6.61 7.99
C VAL A 19 -7.43 -6.73 8.46
N ILE A 20 -6.48 -5.94 7.95
CA ILE A 20 -5.09 -5.97 8.38
C ILE A 20 -4.95 -5.48 9.84
N ILE A 21 -5.68 -4.43 10.23
CA ILE A 21 -5.65 -3.92 11.61
C ILE A 21 -6.15 -4.99 12.59
N PHE A 22 -7.31 -5.61 12.33
CA PHE A 22 -7.95 -6.54 13.27
C PHE A 22 -7.42 -7.97 13.18
N ALA A 23 -7.16 -8.48 11.98
CA ALA A 23 -6.77 -9.86 11.71
C ALA A 23 -5.32 -10.03 11.22
N GLY A 24 -4.58 -8.93 10.99
CA GLY A 24 -3.19 -8.99 10.49
C GLY A 24 -2.24 -9.77 11.38
N GLU A 25 -2.40 -9.73 12.69
CA GLU A 25 -1.65 -10.57 13.64
C GLU A 25 -1.74 -12.07 13.28
N ARG A 26 -2.96 -12.56 13.01
CA ARG A 26 -3.20 -13.97 12.65
C ARG A 26 -2.81 -14.31 11.22
N ILE A 27 -2.98 -13.35 10.30
CA ILE A 27 -2.69 -13.55 8.87
C ILE A 27 -1.19 -13.56 8.60
N PHE A 28 -0.44 -12.71 9.32
CA PHE A 28 0.99 -12.47 9.08
C PHE A 28 1.91 -13.05 10.14
N ASP A 29 1.36 -13.61 11.22
CA ASP A 29 2.09 -14.20 12.35
C ASP A 29 3.11 -13.22 12.94
N ILE A 30 2.64 -12.01 13.26
CA ILE A 30 3.45 -10.90 13.79
C ILE A 30 2.91 -10.51 15.16
N PRO A 31 3.77 -10.19 16.14
CA PRO A 31 3.32 -9.68 17.43
C PRO A 31 2.38 -8.47 17.28
N CYS A 32 1.32 -8.47 18.09
CA CYS A 32 0.32 -7.42 18.09
C CYS A 32 0.82 -6.18 18.84
N ASP A 33 1.23 -5.15 18.11
CA ASP A 33 1.65 -3.87 18.70
C ASP A 33 0.48 -2.94 19.04
N ARG A 34 -0.76 -3.44 18.98
CA ARG A 34 -2.00 -2.63 19.12
C ARG A 34 -2.13 -1.94 20.49
N PHE A 35 -1.52 -2.52 21.52
CA PHE A 35 -1.47 -1.98 22.89
C PHE A 35 -0.03 -1.65 23.33
N ALA A 36 0.88 -1.49 22.37
CA ALA A 36 2.27 -1.18 22.70
C ALA A 36 2.37 0.19 23.40
N PRO A 37 3.22 0.34 24.43
CA PRO A 37 3.43 1.61 25.11
C PRO A 37 3.96 2.69 24.16
N LEU A 38 3.79 3.97 24.50
CA LEU A 38 4.15 5.12 23.65
C LEU A 38 5.62 5.15 23.18
N TYR A 39 6.52 4.44 23.87
CA TYR A 39 7.94 4.30 23.55
C TYR A 39 8.33 2.92 23.01
N ALA A 40 7.35 2.09 22.64
CA ALA A 40 7.64 0.80 22.03
C ALA A 40 8.32 1.00 20.66
N PRO A 41 9.24 0.10 20.27
CA PRO A 41 9.81 0.12 18.94
C PRO A 41 8.70 0.03 17.88
N ALA A 42 8.95 0.64 16.72
CA ALA A 42 8.04 0.61 15.59
C ALA A 42 7.55 -0.83 15.33
N GLY A 43 6.23 -1.01 15.37
CA GLY A 43 5.62 -2.31 15.19
C GLY A 43 5.62 -2.74 13.72
N GLN A 44 5.94 -4.01 13.46
CA GLN A 44 5.78 -4.58 12.12
C GLN A 44 4.31 -4.56 11.70
N HIS A 45 3.37 -4.72 12.65
CA HIS A 45 1.94 -4.70 12.39
C HIS A 45 1.47 -3.38 11.76
N PHE A 46 1.77 -2.24 12.38
CA PHE A 46 1.43 -0.92 11.83
C PHE A 46 2.20 -0.58 10.55
N THR A 47 3.43 -1.08 10.41
CA THR A 47 4.19 -0.92 9.17
C THR A 47 3.53 -1.63 7.99
N ILE A 48 2.94 -2.81 8.19
CA ILE A 48 2.16 -3.50 7.14
C ILE A 48 0.92 -2.71 6.77
N VAL A 49 0.20 -2.16 7.75
CA VAL A 49 -0.96 -1.29 7.49
C VAL A 49 -0.56 -0.09 6.62
N PHE A 50 0.53 0.59 6.99
CA PHE A 50 1.07 1.71 6.22
C PHE A 50 1.51 1.28 4.82
N ASN A 51 2.26 0.18 4.70
CA ASN A 51 2.75 -0.33 3.42
C ASN A 51 1.59 -0.71 2.49
N ALA A 52 0.59 -1.43 2.99
CA ALA A 52 -0.61 -1.80 2.23
C ALA A 52 -1.40 -0.57 1.75
N PHE A 53 -1.56 0.44 2.60
CA PHE A 53 -2.19 1.71 2.22
C PHE A 53 -1.47 2.39 1.05
N VAL A 54 -0.14 2.53 1.13
CA VAL A 54 0.63 3.18 0.07
C VAL A 54 0.61 2.35 -1.21
N MET A 55 0.73 1.02 -1.13
CA MET A 55 0.62 0.14 -2.30
C MET A 55 -0.74 0.29 -2.97
N MET A 56 -1.85 0.20 -2.23
CA MET A 56 -3.20 0.40 -2.78
C MET A 56 -3.37 1.78 -3.44
N THR A 57 -2.73 2.82 -2.90
CA THR A 57 -2.75 4.17 -3.47
C THR A 57 -1.98 4.23 -4.79
N LEU A 58 -0.79 3.61 -4.86
CA LEU A 58 0.03 3.54 -6.08
C LEU A 58 -0.67 2.78 -7.21
N PHE A 59 -1.35 1.67 -6.91
CA PHE A 59 -2.10 0.94 -7.92
C PHE A 59 -3.37 1.66 -8.35
N ASN A 60 -4.02 2.39 -7.43
CA ASN A 60 -5.14 3.24 -7.79
C ASN A 60 -4.74 4.36 -8.75
N GLU A 61 -3.53 4.92 -8.62
CA GLU A 61 -3.01 5.93 -9.55
C GLU A 61 -2.93 5.38 -10.99
N LEU A 62 -2.50 4.12 -11.14
CA LEU A 62 -2.51 3.42 -12.43
C LEU A 62 -3.92 3.22 -12.96
N ASN A 63 -4.85 2.78 -12.11
CA ASN A 63 -6.25 2.53 -12.49
C ASN A 63 -7.01 3.82 -12.83
N ALA A 64 -6.76 4.90 -12.10
CA ALA A 64 -7.37 6.22 -12.30
C ALA A 64 -6.97 6.86 -13.63
N ARG A 65 -5.83 6.44 -14.23
CA ARG A 65 -5.40 6.92 -15.54
C ARG A 65 -6.37 6.57 -16.67
N LYS A 66 -7.17 5.50 -16.54
CA LYS A 66 -8.16 5.10 -17.54
C LYS A 66 -9.56 4.99 -16.93
N ILE A 67 -10.31 6.08 -17.03
CA ILE A 67 -11.68 6.19 -16.50
C ILE A 67 -12.73 5.65 -17.49
N HIS A 68 -12.40 5.54 -18.78
CA HIS A 68 -13.31 5.15 -19.86
C HIS A 68 -13.10 3.70 -20.31
N GLY A 69 -13.59 2.71 -19.54
CA GLY A 69 -13.92 1.35 -20.01
C GLY A 69 -12.86 0.48 -20.67
N GLU A 70 -11.64 0.98 -20.91
CA GLU A 70 -10.56 0.22 -21.54
C GLU A 70 -9.84 -0.63 -20.49
N ARG A 71 -10.06 -1.95 -20.52
CA ARG A 71 -9.37 -2.93 -19.66
C ARG A 71 -7.83 -2.94 -19.78
N ASN A 72 -7.26 -2.25 -20.79
CA ASN A 72 -5.82 -2.17 -21.00
C ASN A 72 -5.21 -0.94 -20.31
N ILE A 73 -4.98 -1.05 -18.99
CA ILE A 73 -4.21 -0.10 -18.18
C ILE A 73 -2.78 0.10 -18.72
N PHE A 74 -2.20 -0.92 -19.36
CA PHE A 74 -0.86 -0.87 -19.95
C PHE A 74 -0.81 -0.15 -21.31
N LYS A 75 -1.94 0.00 -22.02
CA LYS A 75 -1.95 0.62 -23.35
C LYS A 75 -1.78 2.13 -23.23
N GLY A 76 -0.60 2.62 -23.63
CA GLY A 76 -0.20 4.01 -23.48
C GLY A 76 0.55 4.30 -22.19
N LEU A 77 0.84 3.30 -21.34
CA LEU A 77 1.59 3.51 -20.10
C LEU A 77 2.92 4.23 -20.38
N PHE A 78 3.66 3.71 -21.36
CA PHE A 78 4.95 4.22 -21.83
C PHE A 78 4.87 5.46 -22.74
N SER A 79 3.67 5.93 -23.11
CA SER A 79 3.54 7.12 -23.96
C SER A 79 3.72 8.42 -23.19
N ASN A 80 3.63 8.38 -21.85
CA ASN A 80 3.87 9.52 -20.98
C ASN A 80 5.02 9.19 -20.02
N PRO A 81 6.25 9.63 -20.31
CA PRO A 81 7.40 9.30 -19.49
C PRO A 81 7.36 9.89 -18.09
N ILE A 82 6.70 11.04 -17.92
CA ILE A 82 6.56 11.68 -16.60
C ILE A 82 5.76 10.79 -15.66
N PHE A 83 4.68 10.17 -16.16
CA PHE A 83 3.81 9.34 -15.33
C PHE A 83 4.54 8.12 -14.76
N TYR A 84 5.17 7.29 -15.60
CA TYR A 84 5.86 6.11 -15.09
C TYR A 84 7.11 6.47 -14.27
N CYS A 85 7.78 7.58 -14.59
CA CYS A 85 8.91 8.05 -13.78
C CYS A 85 8.47 8.39 -12.35
N ILE A 86 7.39 9.17 -12.19
CA ILE A 86 6.85 9.51 -10.86
C ILE A 86 6.47 8.24 -10.12
N TRP A 87 5.73 7.34 -10.76
CA TRP A 87 5.29 6.08 -10.15
C TRP A 87 6.45 5.19 -9.69
N ILE A 88 7.52 5.08 -10.49
CA ILE A 88 8.72 4.31 -10.12
C ILE A 88 9.46 4.99 -8.96
N ILE A 89 9.60 6.31 -9.00
CA ILE A 89 10.30 7.07 -7.95
C ILE A 89 9.55 6.93 -6.62
N THR A 90 8.21 7.07 -6.62
CA THR A 90 7.40 6.92 -5.41
C THR A 90 7.43 5.49 -4.87
N PHE A 91 7.40 4.47 -5.73
CA PHE A 91 7.58 3.08 -5.33
C PHE A 91 8.96 2.84 -4.68
N MET A 92 10.04 3.33 -5.30
CA MET A 92 11.40 3.18 -4.76
C MET A 92 11.57 3.91 -3.42
N LEU A 93 11.03 5.13 -3.30
CA LEU A 93 11.00 5.86 -2.03
C LEU A 93 10.25 5.07 -0.95
N GLN A 94 9.12 4.46 -1.30
CA GLN A 94 8.36 3.65 -0.36
C GLN A 94 9.15 2.44 0.14
N VAL A 95 9.92 1.77 -0.73
CA VAL A 95 10.85 0.70 -0.32
C VAL A 95 11.89 1.24 0.66
N VAL A 96 12.46 2.41 0.37
CA VAL A 96 13.47 3.03 1.23
C VAL A 96 12.91 3.40 2.61
N ILE A 97 11.73 4.03 2.65
CA ILE A 97 11.04 4.43 3.90
C ILE A 97 10.71 3.23 4.77
N VAL A 98 10.27 2.13 4.17
CA VAL A 98 9.87 0.93 4.94
C VAL A 98 11.08 0.16 5.46
N GLN A 99 12.18 0.09 4.70
CA GLN A 99 13.36 -0.68 5.13
C GLN A 99 14.32 0.12 6.00
N TRP A 100 14.44 1.43 5.80
CA TRP A 100 15.42 2.28 6.50
C TRP A 100 14.84 3.53 7.16
N GLY A 101 13.54 3.82 6.98
CA GLY A 101 12.89 5.01 7.52
C GLY A 101 12.42 4.91 8.98
N GLY A 102 12.84 3.88 9.71
CA GLY A 102 12.24 3.52 11.00
C GLY A 102 12.25 4.61 12.07
N GLU A 103 13.34 5.39 12.18
CA GLU A 103 13.45 6.44 13.19
C GLU A 103 12.51 7.63 12.94
N TRP A 104 12.25 7.94 11.66
CA TRP A 104 11.50 9.14 11.27
C TRP A 104 10.02 8.83 10.99
N PHE A 105 9.76 7.65 10.43
CA PHE A 105 8.44 7.23 9.99
C PHE A 105 7.82 6.17 10.89
N SER A 106 8.50 5.79 11.98
CA SER A 106 8.06 4.70 12.88
C SER A 106 7.72 3.42 12.11
N THR A 107 8.58 3.06 11.16
CA THR A 107 8.48 1.84 10.35
C THR A 107 9.45 0.78 10.85
N ALA A 108 9.07 -0.49 10.70
CA ALA A 108 9.93 -1.63 10.94
C ALA A 108 10.24 -2.34 9.62
N PRO A 109 11.48 -2.78 9.40
CA PRO A 109 11.85 -3.47 8.17
C PRO A 109 10.96 -4.70 7.97
N LEU A 110 10.34 -4.78 6.80
CA LEU A 110 9.41 -5.84 6.43
C LEU A 110 10.13 -6.94 5.66
N LYS A 111 9.82 -8.20 6.02
CA LYS A 111 10.25 -9.38 5.26
C LYS A 111 9.54 -9.42 3.90
N TRP A 112 10.20 -10.08 2.94
CA TRP A 112 9.76 -10.17 1.55
C TRP A 112 8.33 -10.72 1.37
N TYR A 113 7.87 -11.65 2.23
CA TYR A 113 6.52 -12.21 2.14
C TYR A 113 5.42 -11.20 2.51
N HIS A 114 5.69 -10.28 3.45
CA HIS A 114 4.76 -9.19 3.77
C HIS A 114 4.62 -8.21 2.59
N TRP A 115 5.73 -7.93 1.91
CA TRP A 115 5.71 -7.12 0.69
C TRP A 115 4.83 -7.72 -0.41
N PHE A 116 4.94 -9.03 -0.66
CA PHE A 116 4.08 -9.70 -1.65
C PHE A 116 2.60 -9.65 -1.26
N ALA A 117 2.27 -9.77 0.03
CA ALA A 117 0.89 -9.63 0.48
C ALA A 117 0.36 -8.21 0.26
N CYS A 118 1.13 -7.18 0.61
CA CYS A 118 0.76 -5.79 0.35
C CYS A 118 0.60 -5.48 -1.14
N LEU A 119 1.49 -6.01 -1.98
CA LEU A 119 1.36 -5.92 -3.44
C LEU A 119 0.10 -6.64 -3.95
N GLY A 120 -0.22 -7.81 -3.37
CA GLY A 120 -1.45 -8.53 -3.68
C GLY A 120 -2.71 -7.72 -3.38
N PHE A 121 -2.76 -7.06 -2.22
CA PHE A 121 -3.86 -6.15 -1.88
C PHE A 121 -3.92 -4.92 -2.80
N GLY A 122 -2.77 -4.44 -3.26
CA GLY A 122 -2.71 -3.33 -4.21
C GLY A 122 -3.25 -3.67 -5.60
N LEU A 123 -3.09 -4.92 -6.04
CA LEU A 123 -3.54 -5.40 -7.35
C LEU A 123 -5.04 -5.77 -7.39
N GLY A 124 -5.63 -6.12 -6.24
CA GLY A 124 -7.05 -6.46 -6.09
C GLY A 124 -7.96 -5.25 -6.12
#